data_AF-V3ZQP5-F1
#
_entry.id   AF-V3ZQP5-F1
#
_cell.length_a   1.000
_cell.length_b   1.000
_cell.length_c   1.000
_cell.angle_alpha   90.00
_cell.angle_beta   90.00
_cell.angle_gamma   90.00
#
_symmetry.space_group_name_H-M   'P 1'
#
loop_
_entity.id
_entity.type
_entity.pdbx_description
1 polymer ?
#
loop_
_entity_poly.entity_id
_entity_poly.type
_entity_poly.pdbx_seq_one_letter_code
_entity_poly.pdbx_strand_id
1 'polypeptide(L)'
;MVISTIYSLYTLFIIKNAGRLLYAHQDDWVHVNCALWSAEVYEELTGALQNVHTAVGRGRQLRCEYCTKHGATVGCCTRGCSANYHFVCAKLSHCVFQQDKKVYCASHASHAVGELVHGAKFCVNRRVCVNNDKVKFNKKTWNRGLDPSVMNMVIGESFANL
;
A
#
# COMPACT_ATOMS: atom_id res chain seq x y z
N MET A 1 6.37 -0.94 -0.01
CA MET A 1 5.05 -1.61 0.04
C MET A 1 5.05 -2.87 0.87
N VAL A 2 6.00 -3.77 0.65
CA VAL A 2 6.23 -4.92 1.54
C VAL A 2 6.92 -4.48 2.82
N ILE A 3 6.46 -5.01 3.96
CA ILE A 3 7.16 -4.87 5.23
C ILE A 3 8.26 -5.93 5.26
N SER A 4 9.47 -5.55 4.84
CA SER A 4 10.68 -6.25 5.29
C SER A 4 11.09 -5.61 6.62
N THR A 5 11.20 -6.46 7.64
CA THR A 5 11.49 -6.15 9.05
C THR A 5 12.57 -5.07 9.24
N ILE A 6 12.16 -3.84 9.63
CA ILE A 6 13.08 -2.80 10.14
C ILE A 6 12.43 -2.08 11.33
N TYR A 7 12.97 -2.33 12.53
CA TYR A 7 12.59 -1.72 13.80
C TYR A 7 13.12 -0.28 13.92
N SER A 8 12.47 0.68 13.25
CA SER A 8 12.71 2.11 13.46
C SER A 8 11.39 2.79 13.84
N LEU A 9 11.44 3.84 14.67
CA LEU A 9 10.27 4.66 15.03
C LEU A 9 9.54 5.18 13.77
N TYR A 10 10.27 5.40 12.68
CA TYR A 10 9.71 5.79 11.38
C TYR A 10 8.89 4.66 10.72
N THR A 11 9.31 3.40 10.86
CA THR A 11 8.54 2.24 10.41
C THR A 11 7.24 2.10 11.21
N LEU A 12 7.31 2.32 12.54
CA LEU A 12 6.14 2.24 13.41
C LEU A 12 5.07 3.29 13.06
N PHE A 13 5.51 4.51 12.72
CA PHE A 13 4.63 5.58 12.25
C PHE A 13 3.93 5.22 10.93
N ILE A 14 4.68 4.65 9.96
CA ILE A 14 4.09 4.20 8.69
C ILE A 14 3.06 3.09 8.93
N ILE A 15 3.37 2.12 9.80
CA ILE A 15 2.48 0.99 10.11
C ILE A 15 1.16 1.48 10.69
N LYS A 16 1.20 2.41 11.65
CA LYS A 16 -0.01 2.95 12.26
C LYS A 16 -0.89 3.76 11.29
N ASN A 17 -0.29 4.41 10.30
CA ASN A 17 -1.00 5.37 9.44
C ASN A 17 -1.38 4.84 8.04
N ALA A 18 -0.91 3.65 7.67
CA ALA A 18 -1.22 3.02 6.37
C ALA A 18 -2.38 2.00 6.44
N GLY A 19 -2.97 1.79 7.62
CA GLY A 19 -4.04 0.83 7.86
C GLY A 19 -3.54 -0.60 8.07
N ARG A 20 -4.47 -1.55 8.25
CA ARG A 20 -4.14 -2.96 8.56
C ARG A 20 -3.33 -3.64 7.45
N LEU A 21 -2.69 -4.75 7.82
CA LEU A 21 -1.95 -5.60 6.89
C LEU A 21 -2.85 -6.59 6.14
N LEU A 22 -2.52 -6.80 4.88
CA LEU A 22 -3.07 -7.84 4.01
C LEU A 22 -1.96 -8.80 3.62
N TYR A 23 -2.26 -10.09 3.62
CA TYR A 23 -1.34 -11.12 3.14
C TYR A 23 -1.20 -11.04 1.62
N ALA A 24 0.04 -10.99 1.14
CA ALA A 24 0.41 -10.81 -0.27
C ALA A 24 1.41 -11.89 -0.75
N HIS A 25 1.20 -13.16 -0.34
CA HIS A 25 1.92 -14.37 -0.79
C HIS A 25 3.41 -14.46 -0.36
N GLN A 26 3.95 -15.68 -0.18
CA GLN A 26 5.37 -15.91 0.20
C GLN A 26 5.85 -15.03 1.36
N ASP A 27 5.02 -14.93 2.41
CA ASP A 27 5.34 -14.19 3.64
C ASP A 27 5.45 -12.68 3.50
N ASP A 28 5.04 -12.16 2.34
CA ASP A 28 4.90 -10.75 2.11
C ASP A 28 3.56 -10.23 2.66
N TRP A 29 3.64 -9.06 3.31
CA TRP A 29 2.49 -8.33 3.83
C TRP A 29 2.50 -6.90 3.30
N VAL A 30 1.33 -6.40 2.95
CA VAL A 30 1.15 -5.03 2.45
C VAL A 30 0.09 -4.30 3.26
N HIS A 31 0.32 -3.02 3.53
CA HIS A 31 -0.73 -2.19 4.13
C HIS A 31 -1.89 -2.01 3.16
N VAL A 32 -3.12 -2.06 3.69
CA VAL A 32 -4.35 -1.94 2.89
C VAL A 32 -4.39 -0.65 2.07
N ASN A 33 -4.01 0.51 2.64
CA ASN A 33 -3.99 1.75 1.87
C ASN A 33 -2.80 1.83 0.90
N CYS A 34 -1.67 1.18 1.17
CA CYS A 34 -0.59 1.11 0.19
C CYS A 34 -1.03 0.33 -1.06
N ALA A 35 -1.74 -0.78 -0.88
CA ALA A 35 -2.28 -1.55 -2.00
C ALA A 35 -3.39 -0.76 -2.72
N LEU A 36 -4.43 -0.33 -2.01
CA LEU A 36 -5.62 0.34 -2.58
C LEU A 36 -5.34 1.66 -3.31
N TRP A 37 -4.23 2.32 -3.04
CA TRP A 37 -3.84 3.58 -3.68
C TRP A 37 -2.67 3.42 -4.66
N SER A 38 -2.23 2.20 -4.91
CA SER A 38 -1.28 1.93 -5.99
C SER A 38 -1.98 2.09 -7.35
N ALA A 39 -1.32 2.77 -8.29
CA ALA A 39 -1.93 3.24 -9.53
C ALA A 39 -2.63 2.16 -10.39
N GLU A 40 -2.15 0.91 -10.37
CA GLU A 40 -2.69 -0.21 -11.15
C GLU A 40 -3.60 -1.16 -10.36
N VAL A 41 -3.75 -0.95 -9.05
CA VAL A 41 -4.56 -1.81 -8.18
C VAL A 41 -6.00 -1.35 -8.22
N TYR A 42 -6.91 -2.30 -8.44
CA TYR A 42 -8.34 -2.07 -8.33
C TYR A 42 -8.99 -3.14 -7.44
N GLU A 43 -10.12 -2.78 -6.86
CA GLU A 43 -10.92 -3.62 -5.98
C GLU A 43 -12.14 -4.16 -6.75
N GLU A 44 -12.34 -5.47 -6.71
CA GLU A 44 -13.55 -6.10 -7.24
C GLU A 44 -14.71 -6.01 -6.25
N LEU A 45 -15.94 -6.29 -6.72
CA LEU A 45 -17.15 -6.31 -5.87
C LEU A 45 -17.05 -7.28 -4.68
N THR A 46 -16.22 -8.31 -4.81
CA THR A 46 -15.93 -9.30 -3.76
C THR A 46 -14.98 -8.79 -2.67
N GLY A 47 -14.39 -7.60 -2.85
CA GLY A 47 -13.32 -7.06 -2.00
C GLY A 47 -11.92 -7.60 -2.34
N ALA A 48 -11.78 -8.37 -3.43
CA ALA A 48 -10.48 -8.85 -3.89
C ALA A 48 -9.71 -7.73 -4.61
N LEU A 49 -8.47 -7.49 -4.18
CA LEU A 49 -7.55 -6.55 -4.81
C LEU A 49 -6.77 -7.23 -5.92
N GLN A 50 -6.88 -6.69 -7.12
CA GLN A 50 -6.17 -7.15 -8.30
C GLN A 50 -4.87 -6.37 -8.48
N ASN A 51 -3.90 -6.96 -9.19
CA ASN A 51 -2.61 -6.35 -9.55
C ASN A 51 -1.68 -5.94 -8.39
N VAL A 52 -1.96 -6.35 -7.14
CA VAL A 52 -1.10 -6.01 -5.99
C VAL A 52 0.33 -6.50 -6.18
N HIS A 53 0.52 -7.73 -6.69
CA HIS A 53 1.85 -8.29 -6.98
C HIS A 53 2.60 -7.52 -8.05
N THR A 54 1.89 -7.09 -9.10
CA THR A 54 2.45 -6.22 -10.15
C THR A 54 2.92 -4.90 -9.56
N ALA A 55 2.11 -4.29 -8.69
CA ALA A 55 2.48 -3.08 -7.98
C ALA A 55 3.71 -3.32 -7.10
N VAL A 56 3.77 -4.43 -6.36
CA VAL A 56 4.94 -4.79 -5.52
C VAL A 56 6.20 -4.92 -6.36
N GLY A 57 6.12 -5.64 -7.48
CA GLY A 57 7.22 -5.76 -8.43
C GLY A 57 7.70 -4.40 -8.96
N ARG A 58 6.77 -3.56 -9.44
CA ARG A 58 7.05 -2.21 -9.92
C ARG A 58 7.67 -1.33 -8.82
N GLY A 59 7.10 -1.39 -7.62
CA GLY A 59 7.53 -0.61 -6.46
C GLY A 59 9.00 -0.82 -6.08
N ARG A 60 9.58 -1.99 -6.37
CA ARG A 60 11.02 -2.25 -6.11
C ARG A 60 11.94 -1.28 -6.86
N GLN A 61 11.50 -0.74 -8.00
CA GLN A 61 12.28 0.20 -8.81
C GLN A 61 11.90 1.67 -8.58
N LEU A 62 10.79 1.94 -7.91
CA LEU A 62 10.27 3.30 -7.74
C LEU A 62 10.66 3.90 -6.40
N ARG A 63 11.28 5.08 -6.45
CA ARG A 63 11.67 5.87 -5.29
C ARG A 63 10.58 6.84 -4.90
N CYS A 64 10.40 7.02 -3.59
CA CYS A 64 9.49 8.01 -3.05
C CYS A 64 10.06 9.42 -3.21
N GLU A 65 9.27 10.36 -3.70
CA GLU A 65 9.68 11.78 -3.80
C GLU A 65 9.95 12.40 -2.41
N TYR A 66 9.20 11.96 -1.39
CA TYR A 66 9.35 12.48 -0.02
C TYR A 66 10.55 11.91 0.73
N CYS A 67 10.69 10.57 0.76
CA CYS A 67 11.68 9.91 1.62
C CYS A 67 12.80 9.21 0.86
N THR A 68 12.82 9.30 -0.48
CA THR A 68 13.82 8.73 -1.42
C THR A 68 14.00 7.20 -1.40
N LYS A 69 13.30 6.49 -0.51
CA LYS A 69 13.30 5.02 -0.40
C LYS A 69 12.43 4.36 -1.46
N HIS A 70 12.76 3.11 -1.79
CA HIS A 70 12.00 2.30 -2.76
C HIS A 70 10.62 1.87 -2.23
N GLY A 71 9.76 1.40 -3.13
CA GLY A 71 8.44 0.85 -2.80
C GLY A 71 7.31 1.86 -2.86
N ALA A 72 7.51 2.98 -3.55
CA ALA A 72 6.57 4.09 -3.70
C ALA A 72 5.71 3.89 -4.96
N THR A 73 4.45 3.54 -4.79
CA THR A 73 3.55 3.14 -5.91
C THR A 73 2.32 3.99 -6.04
N VAL A 74 2.10 4.93 -5.12
CA VAL A 74 1.07 5.96 -5.20
C VAL A 74 1.61 7.05 -6.13
N GLY A 75 1.24 6.97 -7.41
CA GLY A 75 1.74 7.85 -8.47
C GLY A 75 0.80 9.02 -8.73
N CYS A 76 1.35 10.15 -9.19
CA CYS A 76 0.53 11.25 -9.70
C CYS A 76 -0.17 10.86 -11.01
N CYS A 77 -1.47 11.15 -11.12
CA CYS A 77 -2.28 10.88 -12.32
C CYS A 77 -2.10 11.90 -13.46
N THR A 78 -1.30 12.95 -13.25
CA THR A 78 -0.98 13.91 -14.33
C THR A 78 -0.06 13.24 -15.34
N ARG A 79 -0.44 13.29 -16.62
CA ARG A 79 0.34 12.71 -17.73
C ARG A 79 1.76 13.28 -17.75
N GLY A 80 2.76 12.39 -17.77
CA GLY A 80 4.18 12.76 -17.80
C GLY A 80 4.80 13.07 -16.43
N CYS A 81 4.00 13.15 -15.36
CA CYS A 81 4.54 13.30 -14.01
C CYS A 81 5.12 11.95 -13.51
N SER A 82 6.38 11.96 -13.09
CA SER A 82 7.08 10.79 -12.54
C SER A 82 7.02 10.72 -11.00
N ALA A 83 6.29 11.63 -10.36
CA ALA A 83 6.24 11.69 -8.90
C ALA A 83 5.50 10.47 -8.34
N ASN A 84 6.21 9.72 -7.48
CA ASN A 84 5.71 8.53 -6.81
C ASN A 84 5.93 8.65 -5.31
N TYR A 85 4.99 8.12 -4.53
CA TYR A 85 5.02 8.20 -3.08
C TYR A 85 4.63 6.87 -2.42
N HIS A 86 5.09 6.65 -1.20
CA HIS A 86 4.34 5.78 -0.29
C HIS A 86 3.03 6.48 0.09
N PHE A 87 1.99 5.71 0.44
CA PHE A 87 0.70 6.29 0.83
C PHE A 87 0.82 7.37 1.92
N VAL A 88 1.52 7.07 3.02
CA VAL A 88 1.71 8.02 4.13
C VAL A 88 2.58 9.21 3.68
N CYS A 89 3.59 8.98 2.86
CA CYS A 89 4.43 10.05 2.31
C CYS A 89 3.65 11.01 1.42
N ALA A 90 2.76 10.50 0.57
CA ALA A 90 1.87 11.35 -0.23
C ALA A 90 1.01 12.25 0.66
N LYS A 91 0.47 11.73 1.77
CA LYS A 91 -0.26 12.55 2.75
C LYS A 91 0.63 13.65 3.36
N LEU A 92 1.87 13.33 3.74
CA LEU A 92 2.83 14.29 4.30
C LEU A 92 3.29 15.33 3.27
N SER A 93 3.36 14.96 1.99
CA SER A 93 3.68 15.84 0.87
C SER A 93 2.48 16.61 0.33
N HIS A 94 1.34 16.60 1.03
CA HIS A 94 0.11 17.29 0.62
C HIS A 94 -0.40 16.88 -0.78
N CYS A 95 -0.19 15.62 -1.16
CA CYS A 95 -0.85 15.06 -2.33
C CYS A 95 -2.37 15.06 -2.12
N VAL A 96 -3.10 15.29 -3.22
CA VAL A 96 -4.55 15.30 -3.25
C VAL A 96 -5.06 13.92 -3.68
N PHE A 97 -5.93 13.33 -2.88
CA PHE A 97 -6.54 12.01 -3.13
C PHE A 97 -8.00 12.19 -3.51
N GLN A 98 -8.47 11.50 -4.55
CA GLN A 98 -9.84 11.56 -5.02
C GLN A 98 -10.60 10.26 -4.78
N GLN A 99 -11.92 10.35 -4.65
CA GLN A 99 -12.78 9.19 -4.39
C GLN A 99 -12.71 8.15 -5.52
N ASP A 100 -12.45 8.59 -6.76
CA ASP A 100 -12.24 7.74 -7.95
C ASP A 100 -10.83 7.13 -8.02
N LYS A 101 -10.08 7.14 -6.91
CA LYS A 101 -8.73 6.59 -6.75
C LYS A 101 -7.62 7.35 -7.46
N LYS A 102 -7.89 8.52 -8.04
CA LYS A 102 -6.82 9.37 -8.58
C LYS A 102 -6.05 10.07 -7.46
N VAL A 103 -4.74 10.27 -7.70
CA VAL A 103 -3.85 11.00 -6.79
C VAL A 103 -3.08 12.05 -7.57
N TYR A 104 -2.96 13.25 -7.02
CA TYR A 104 -2.19 14.35 -7.61
C TYR A 104 -1.13 14.83 -6.62
N CYS A 105 0.11 15.03 -7.08
CA CYS A 105 1.13 15.65 -6.23
C CYS A 105 0.81 17.12 -5.97
N ALA A 106 1.46 17.73 -4.98
CA ALA A 106 1.23 19.13 -4.63
C ALA A 106 1.36 20.09 -5.84
N SER A 107 2.34 19.87 -6.72
CA SER A 107 2.54 20.66 -7.95
C SER A 107 1.40 20.53 -8.96
N HIS A 108 0.60 19.47 -8.88
CA HIS A 108 -0.54 19.21 -9.76
C HIS A 108 -1.87 19.13 -9.01
N ALA A 109 -1.94 19.70 -7.80
CA ALA A 109 -3.16 19.69 -7.00
C ALA A 109 -4.36 20.33 -7.72
N SER A 110 -4.10 21.35 -8.55
CA SER A 110 -5.13 22.03 -9.36
C SER A 110 -5.77 21.15 -10.44
N HIS A 111 -5.17 20.02 -10.81
CA HIS A 111 -5.76 19.07 -11.76
C HIS A 111 -6.83 18.17 -11.12
N ALA A 112 -6.96 18.20 -9.79
CA ALA A 112 -7.96 17.42 -9.07
C ALA A 112 -9.35 18.10 -9.20
N VAL A 113 -10.25 17.47 -9.96
CA VAL A 113 -11.62 18.00 -10.21
C VAL A 113 -12.79 17.27 -9.52
N GLY A 114 -12.59 16.06 -9.00
CA GLY A 114 -13.58 15.25 -8.28
C GLY A 114 -13.52 15.37 -6.75
N GLU A 115 -14.38 14.62 -6.05
CA GLU A 115 -14.49 14.63 -4.58
C GLU A 115 -13.19 14.17 -3.90
N LEU A 116 -12.74 14.94 -2.92
CA LEU A 116 -11.51 14.70 -2.19
C LEU A 116 -11.69 13.72 -1.02
N VAL A 117 -10.68 12.90 -0.78
CA VAL A 117 -10.59 11.96 0.35
C VAL A 117 -9.65 12.53 1.41
N HIS A 118 -10.14 12.66 2.64
CA HIS A 118 -9.37 13.14 3.79
C HIS A 118 -9.76 12.42 5.08
N GLY A 119 -8.86 12.46 6.08
CA GLY A 119 -9.13 11.98 7.44
C GLY A 119 -9.66 10.54 7.50
N ALA A 120 -10.81 10.37 8.16
CA ALA A 120 -11.46 9.07 8.36
C ALA A 120 -11.92 8.37 7.06
N LYS A 121 -12.02 9.10 5.93
CA LYS A 121 -12.36 8.46 4.63
C LYS A 121 -11.26 7.52 4.11
N PHE A 122 -10.07 7.53 4.72
CA PHE A 122 -9.02 6.53 4.46
C PHE A 122 -9.18 5.24 5.29
N CYS A 123 -10.12 5.18 6.25
CA CYS A 123 -10.40 3.98 7.02
C CYS A 123 -11.05 2.93 6.12
N VAL A 124 -10.50 1.72 6.12
CA VAL A 124 -10.98 0.60 5.31
C VAL A 124 -11.56 -0.43 6.24
N ASN A 125 -12.81 -0.27 6.67
CA ASN A 125 -13.43 -1.19 7.64
C ASN A 125 -14.03 -2.44 6.98
N ARG A 126 -14.35 -2.36 5.69
CA ARG A 126 -14.86 -3.49 4.89
C ARG A 126 -13.79 -4.58 4.71
N ARG A 127 -14.24 -5.80 4.40
CA ARG A 127 -13.37 -6.93 4.05
C ARG A 127 -12.69 -6.62 2.72
N VAL A 128 -11.36 -6.74 2.72
CA VAL A 128 -10.51 -6.57 1.54
C VAL A 128 -9.38 -7.59 1.64
N CYS A 129 -9.06 -8.30 0.56
CA CYS A 129 -7.96 -9.26 0.49
C CYS A 129 -7.16 -9.10 -0.80
N VAL A 130 -5.92 -9.59 -0.85
CA VAL A 130 -5.14 -9.63 -2.09
C VAL A 130 -5.58 -10.86 -2.90
N ASN A 131 -5.88 -10.68 -4.20
CA ASN A 131 -6.06 -11.81 -5.08
C ASN A 131 -4.71 -12.49 -5.34
N ASN A 132 -4.61 -13.76 -4.95
CA ASN A 132 -3.41 -14.58 -5.09
C ASN A 132 -3.55 -15.69 -6.15
N ASP A 133 -4.68 -15.79 -6.85
CA ASP A 133 -4.98 -16.90 -7.77
C ASP A 133 -3.98 -17.02 -8.93
N LYS A 134 -3.39 -15.89 -9.34
CA LYS A 134 -2.42 -15.83 -10.45
C LYS A 134 -0.98 -16.05 -10.01
N VAL A 135 -0.72 -16.21 -8.70
CA VAL A 135 0.65 -16.36 -8.19
C VAL A 135 1.03 -17.83 -8.21
N LYS A 136 2.04 -18.17 -9.02
CA LYS A 136 2.57 -19.54 -9.08
C LYS A 136 3.47 -19.80 -7.87
N PHE A 137 3.13 -20.79 -7.06
CA PHE A 137 4.00 -21.26 -5.99
C PHE A 137 5.30 -21.83 -6.57
N ASN A 138 6.44 -21.30 -6.14
CA ASN A 138 7.71 -21.94 -6.41
C ASN A 138 7.87 -23.12 -5.44
N LYS A 139 7.71 -24.35 -5.93
CA LYS A 139 7.81 -25.59 -5.14
C LYS A 139 9.13 -25.71 -4.36
N LYS A 140 10.21 -25.03 -4.79
CA LYS A 140 11.52 -25.05 -4.09
C LYS A 140 11.54 -24.24 -2.80
N THR A 141 10.71 -23.21 -2.64
CA THR A 141 10.64 -22.40 -1.41
C THR A 141 9.69 -23.00 -0.38
N TRP A 142 8.67 -23.78 -0.79
CA TRP A 142 7.75 -24.46 0.14
C TRP A 142 8.43 -25.43 1.10
N ASN A 143 9.50 -26.10 0.66
CA ASN A 143 10.26 -27.04 1.50
C ASN A 143 11.14 -26.34 2.55
N ARG A 144 11.34 -25.02 2.45
CA ARG A 144 11.88 -24.23 3.55
C ARG A 144 10.69 -23.71 4.34
N GLY A 145 10.33 -24.46 5.38
CA GLY A 145 9.40 -23.97 6.38
C GLY A 145 9.82 -22.57 6.84
N LEU A 146 8.82 -21.75 7.17
CA LEU A 146 9.07 -20.44 7.72
C LEU A 146 9.86 -20.58 9.01
N ASP A 147 11.01 -19.92 9.07
CA ASP A 147 11.80 -19.89 10.29
C ASP A 147 10.98 -19.16 11.38
N PRO A 148 10.58 -19.85 12.46
CA PRO A 148 9.77 -19.24 13.51
C PRO A 148 10.45 -18.03 14.17
N SER A 149 11.78 -17.93 14.10
CA SER A 149 12.55 -16.82 14.68
C SER A 149 12.43 -15.50 13.91
N VAL A 150 12.01 -15.54 12.63
CA VAL A 150 11.78 -14.35 11.81
C VAL A 150 10.30 -13.99 11.68
N MET A 151 9.40 -14.88 12.14
CA MET A 151 7.96 -14.65 12.13
C MET A 151 7.53 -13.77 13.30
N ASN A 152 7.24 -12.50 13.00
CA ASN A 152 6.58 -11.61 13.94
C ASN A 152 5.09 -11.50 13.59
N MET A 153 4.27 -12.25 14.32
CA MET A 153 2.82 -12.16 14.21
C MET A 153 2.32 -10.98 15.03
N VAL A 154 1.82 -9.94 14.36
CA VAL A 154 1.15 -8.82 15.03
C VAL A 154 -0.35 -9.03 14.88
N ILE A 155 -1.02 -9.39 15.97
CA ILE A 155 -2.48 -9.39 16.03
C ILE A 155 -2.89 -7.91 16.03
N GLY A 156 -3.38 -7.43 14.90
CA GLY A 156 -3.93 -6.08 14.82
C GLY A 156 -5.25 -6.05 15.58
N GLU A 157 -5.28 -5.41 16.74
CA GLU A 157 -6.53 -5.13 17.44
C GLU A 157 -7.37 -4.15 16.60
N SER A 158 -8.61 -4.55 16.28
CA SER A 158 -9.63 -3.59 15.91
C SER A 158 -9.95 -2.78 17.16
N PHE A 159 -9.52 -1.51 17.22
CA PHE A 159 -10.12 -0.58 18.16
C PHE A 159 -11.59 -0.38 17.74
N ALA A 160 -12.45 -1.25 18.24
CA ALA A 160 -13.83 -0.91 18.52
C ALA A 160 -13.82 -0.15 19.85
N ASN A 161 -14.32 1.09 19.80
CA ASN A 161 -14.69 1.96 20.92
C ASN A 161 -13.55 2.64 21.69
N LEU A 162 -13.39 3.94 21.43
CA LEU A 162 -13.65 5.04 22.39
C LEU A 162 -13.80 6.35 21.60
#